data_AF-A0A2V8SUE7-F1
#
_entry.id   AF-A0A2V8SUE7-F1
#
_cell.length_a   1.000
_cell.length_b   1.000
_cell.length_c   1.000
_cell.angle_alpha   90.00
_cell.angle_beta   90.00
_cell.angle_gamma   90.00
#
_symmetry.space_group_name_H-M   'P 1'
#
loop_
_entity.id
_entity.type
_entity.pdbx_description
1 polymer ?
#
loop_
_entity_poly.entity_id
_entity_poly.type
_entity_poly.pdbx_seq_one_letter_code
_entity_poly.pdbx_strand_id
1 'polypeptide(L)'
;MRSPFHPKFPRPFIELTVCILFVVVSAASVCAQTQITTGTVQGTVEDEHGAVVVGAVVEVKNVDTNLTHTLTTDDGGRFVFLQLPPGRYTLTVSKQG
;
A
#
# COMPACT_ATOMS: atom_id res chain seq x y z
N MET A 1 -28.21 60.99 -25.92
CA MET A 1 -27.47 59.78 -26.36
C MET A 1 -26.80 59.18 -25.13
N ARG A 2 -27.20 57.98 -24.69
CA ARG A 2 -26.73 57.35 -23.44
C ARG A 2 -25.42 56.57 -23.70
N SER A 3 -24.35 56.87 -22.97
CA SER A 3 -23.09 56.12 -23.02
C SER A 3 -23.24 54.73 -22.36
N PRO A 4 -22.60 53.67 -22.89
CA PRO A 4 -22.72 52.33 -22.33
C PRO A 4 -21.83 52.17 -21.08
N PHE A 5 -22.42 51.68 -20.01
CA PHE A 5 -21.76 51.36 -18.75
C PHE A 5 -20.96 50.05 -18.92
N HIS A 6 -19.63 50.13 -19.06
CA HIS A 6 -18.76 48.96 -19.03
C HIS A 6 -18.22 48.77 -17.60
N PRO A 7 -18.69 47.76 -16.84
CA PRO A 7 -18.14 47.49 -15.53
C PRO A 7 -16.69 47.02 -15.67
N LYS A 8 -15.73 47.88 -15.29
CA LYS A 8 -14.32 47.51 -15.18
C LYS A 8 -14.11 46.83 -13.83
N PHE A 9 -14.18 45.50 -13.81
CA PHE A 9 -13.73 44.76 -12.63
C PHE A 9 -12.25 45.06 -12.37
N PRO A 10 -11.85 45.39 -11.13
CA PRO A 10 -10.47 45.76 -10.84
C PRO A 10 -9.56 44.55 -11.08
N ARG A 11 -8.51 44.74 -11.92
CA ARG A 11 -7.46 43.75 -12.22
C ARG A 11 -6.95 42.93 -11.01
N PRO A 12 -6.73 43.49 -9.80
CA PRO A 12 -6.27 42.69 -8.66
C PRO A 12 -7.29 41.65 -8.17
N PHE A 13 -8.59 41.85 -8.42
CA PHE A 13 -9.63 40.88 -8.05
C PHE A 13 -9.55 39.61 -8.91
N ILE A 14 -9.21 39.77 -10.19
CA ILE A 14 -9.06 38.66 -11.12
C ILE A 14 -7.78 37.86 -10.78
N GLU A 15 -6.67 38.55 -10.52
CA GLU A 15 -5.39 37.93 -10.09
C GLU A 15 -5.56 37.10 -8.82
N LEU A 16 -6.20 37.67 -7.78
CA LEU A 16 -6.44 36.98 -6.52
C LEU A 16 -7.33 35.75 -6.71
N THR A 17 -8.36 35.87 -7.56
CA THR A 17 -9.26 34.75 -7.88
C THR A 17 -8.50 33.63 -8.59
N VAL A 18 -7.62 33.95 -9.55
CA VAL A 18 -6.78 32.97 -10.25
C VAL A 18 -5.80 32.29 -9.29
N CYS A 19 -5.16 33.05 -8.39
CA CYS A 19 -4.28 32.48 -7.36
C CYS A 19 -5.03 31.52 -6.43
N ILE A 20 -6.22 31.89 -5.96
CA ILE A 20 -7.04 31.01 -5.10
C ILE A 20 -7.43 29.73 -5.85
N LEU A 21 -7.83 29.85 -7.11
CA LEU A 21 -8.23 28.70 -7.92
C LEU A 21 -7.06 27.74 -8.20
N PHE A 22 -5.85 28.30 -8.43
CA PHE A 22 -4.63 27.52 -8.58
C PHE A 22 -4.26 26.77 -7.27
N VAL A 23 -4.35 27.44 -6.12
CA VAL A 23 -4.11 26.82 -4.80
C VAL A 23 -5.10 25.68 -4.54
N VAL A 24 -6.40 25.88 -4.81
CA VAL A 24 -7.43 24.86 -4.63
C VAL A 24 -7.21 23.65 -5.55
N VAL A 25 -6.86 23.87 -6.82
CA VAL A 25 -6.53 22.79 -7.77
C VAL A 25 -5.30 22.00 -7.32
N SER A 26 -4.26 22.69 -6.84
CA SER A 26 -3.03 22.03 -6.37
C SER A 26 -3.25 21.22 -5.07
N ALA A 27 -4.17 21.65 -4.20
CA ALA A 27 -4.49 20.93 -2.97
C ALA A 27 -5.18 19.58 -3.23
N ALA A 28 -5.98 19.47 -4.30
CA ALA A 28 -6.64 18.21 -4.67
C ALA A 28 -5.64 17.10 -5.05
N SER A 29 -4.45 17.46 -5.53
CA SER A 29 -3.37 16.50 -5.86
C SER A 29 -2.70 15.89 -4.62
N VAL A 30 -2.83 16.52 -3.44
CA VAL A 30 -2.23 16.02 -2.18
C VAL A 30 -3.03 14.86 -1.58
N CYS A 31 -4.34 14.77 -1.87
CA CYS A 31 -5.21 13.71 -1.35
C CYS A 31 -5.01 12.33 -2.02
N ALA A 32 -4.13 12.22 -3.01
CA ALA A 32 -3.80 10.96 -3.71
C ALA A 32 -2.68 10.15 -3.02
N GLN A 33 -2.32 10.47 -1.78
CA GLN A 33 -1.38 9.68 -0.99
C GLN A 33 -2.07 8.37 -0.56
N THR A 34 -1.90 7.32 -1.35
CA THR A 34 -2.26 5.96 -0.95
C THR A 34 -1.47 5.57 0.28
N GLN A 35 -2.15 5.42 1.42
CA GLN A 35 -1.54 4.90 2.63
C GLN A 35 -1.30 3.39 2.46
N ILE A 36 -0.15 3.02 1.88
CA ILE A 36 0.30 1.63 1.78
C ILE A 36 0.80 1.21 3.16
N THR A 37 -0.11 0.83 4.05
CA THR A 37 0.26 0.15 5.30
C THR A 37 0.54 -1.30 4.94
N THR A 38 1.80 -1.72 4.80
CA THR A 38 2.12 -3.15 4.62
C THR A 38 2.58 -3.79 5.91
N GLY A 39 2.33 -5.09 6.05
CA GLY A 39 2.78 -5.93 7.14
C GLY A 39 3.93 -6.84 6.73
N THR A 40 4.60 -7.42 7.73
CA THR A 40 5.59 -8.48 7.57
C THR A 40 5.15 -9.70 8.37
N VAL A 41 5.23 -10.88 7.77
CA VAL A 41 4.97 -12.16 8.44
C VAL A 41 6.27 -12.96 8.39
N GLN A 42 6.81 -13.29 9.55
CA GLN A 42 8.04 -14.07 9.67
C GLN A 42 7.93 -15.08 10.81
N GLY A 43 8.71 -16.15 10.71
CA GLY A 43 8.76 -17.19 11.74
C GLY A 43 9.83 -18.22 11.45
N THR A 44 9.85 -19.25 12.29
CA THR A 44 10.72 -20.42 12.17
C THR A 44 9.84 -21.66 12.13
N VAL A 45 10.15 -22.60 11.25
CA VAL A 45 9.49 -23.91 11.18
C VAL A 45 10.30 -24.90 12.00
N GLU A 46 9.63 -25.55 12.95
CA GLU A 46 10.19 -26.57 13.84
C GLU A 46 9.37 -27.87 13.72
N ASP A 47 9.99 -29.02 13.98
CA ASP A 47 9.33 -30.32 14.06
C ASP A 47 8.80 -30.61 15.48
N GLU A 48 8.19 -31.78 15.68
CA GLU A 48 7.63 -32.19 16.97
C GLU A 48 8.68 -32.37 18.09
N HIS A 49 9.96 -32.46 17.72
CA HIS A 49 11.09 -32.58 18.64
C HIS A 49 11.78 -31.23 18.89
N GLY A 50 11.30 -30.14 18.28
CA GLY A 50 11.88 -28.81 18.36
C GLY A 50 13.10 -28.58 17.48
N ALA A 51 13.36 -29.46 16.50
CA ALA A 51 14.41 -29.27 15.52
C ALA A 51 13.93 -28.38 14.37
N VAL A 52 14.78 -27.48 13.88
CA VAL A 52 14.45 -26.60 12.76
C VAL A 52 14.29 -27.39 11.46
N VAL A 53 13.25 -27.06 10.68
CA VAL A 53 12.98 -27.72 9.40
C VAL A 53 13.50 -26.87 8.26
N VAL A 54 14.67 -27.25 7.75
CA VAL A 54 15.29 -26.64 6.57
C VAL A 54 14.57 -27.06 5.31
N GLY A 55 14.37 -26.14 4.37
CA GLY A 55 13.79 -26.46 3.07
C GLY A 55 12.29 -26.81 3.10
N ALA A 56 11.55 -26.38 4.12
CA ALA A 56 10.09 -26.47 4.15
C ALA A 56 9.49 -25.40 3.24
N VAL A 57 8.48 -25.78 2.47
CA VAL A 57 7.70 -24.88 1.62
C VAL A 57 6.65 -24.19 2.49
N VAL A 58 6.75 -22.87 2.61
CA VAL A 58 5.80 -22.02 3.31
C VAL A 58 5.03 -21.22 2.26
N GLU A 59 3.71 -21.34 2.30
CA GLU A 59 2.78 -20.63 1.44
C GLU A 59 1.97 -19.64 2.27
N VAL A 60 1.86 -18.40 1.81
CA VAL A 60 0.94 -17.39 2.34
C VAL A 60 -0.06 -17.01 1.25
N LYS A 61 -1.34 -17.22 1.54
CA LYS A 61 -2.44 -16.94 0.62
C LYS A 61 -3.36 -15.86 1.19
N ASN A 62 -3.54 -14.77 0.45
CA ASN A 62 -4.53 -13.76 0.77
C ASN A 62 -5.94 -14.31 0.49
N VAL A 63 -6.80 -14.36 1.51
CA VAL A 63 -8.13 -14.97 1.43
C VAL A 63 -9.08 -14.15 0.56
N ASP A 64 -8.91 -12.84 0.52
CA ASP A 64 -9.82 -11.92 -0.16
C ASP A 64 -9.48 -11.80 -1.66
N THR A 65 -8.20 -11.89 -2.03
CA THR A 65 -7.71 -11.76 -3.43
C THR A 65 -7.27 -13.06 -4.07
N ASN A 66 -7.14 -14.15 -3.30
CA ASN A 66 -6.55 -15.43 -3.72
C ASN A 66 -5.09 -15.33 -4.24
N LEU A 67 -4.40 -14.22 -4.00
CA LEU A 67 -2.98 -14.10 -4.30
C LEU A 67 -2.17 -14.96 -3.33
N THR A 68 -1.23 -15.73 -3.90
CA THR A 68 -0.39 -16.66 -3.15
C THR A 68 1.08 -16.32 -3.35
N HIS A 69 1.84 -16.31 -2.26
CA HIS A 69 3.29 -16.25 -2.27
C HIS A 69 3.86 -17.48 -1.59
N THR A 70 4.90 -18.06 -2.18
CA THR A 70 5.54 -19.27 -1.67
C THR A 70 7.02 -19.00 -1.49
N LEU A 71 7.55 -19.43 -0.36
CA LEU A 71 8.97 -19.38 -0.02
C LEU A 71 9.40 -20.72 0.56
N THR A 72 10.71 -20.93 0.60
CA THR A 72 11.32 -22.10 1.21
C THR A 72 12.11 -21.64 2.44
N THR A 73 12.03 -22.37 3.55
CA THR A 73 12.79 -22.05 4.76
C THR A 73 14.29 -22.19 4.53
N ASP A 74 15.06 -21.31 5.18
CA ASP A 74 16.53 -21.34 5.15
C ASP A 74 17.13 -22.42 6.05
N ASP A 75 18.47 -22.45 6.18
CA ASP A 75 19.22 -23.39 7.01
C ASP A 75 18.91 -23.27 8.52
N GLY A 76 18.28 -22.18 8.94
CA GLY A 76 17.77 -21.98 10.30
C GLY A 76 16.28 -22.28 10.44
N GLY A 77 15.63 -22.81 9.41
CA GLY A 77 14.18 -23.04 9.36
C GLY A 77 13.35 -21.76 9.25
N ARG A 78 13.98 -20.60 8.99
CA ARG A 78 13.31 -19.29 9.01
C ARG A 78 12.66 -18.96 7.68
N PHE A 79 11.55 -18.23 7.73
CA PHE A 79 10.89 -17.61 6.58
C PHE A 79 10.48 -16.16 6.86
N VAL A 80 10.39 -15.33 5.82
CA VAL A 80 9.99 -13.92 5.91
C VAL A 80 9.21 -13.50 4.66
N PHE A 81 7.93 -13.16 4.81
CA PHE A 81 7.11 -12.48 3.81
C PHE A 81 7.05 -11.00 4.12
N LEU A 82 7.59 -10.19 3.21
CA LEU A 82 7.60 -8.74 3.32
C LEU A 82 6.44 -8.12 2.54
N GLN A 83 6.10 -6.89 2.90
CA GLN A 83 5.20 -6.02 2.12
C GLN A 83 3.81 -6.62 1.87
N LEU A 84 3.27 -7.39 2.80
CA LEU A 84 1.91 -7.93 2.68
C LEU A 84 0.88 -6.81 2.87
N PRO A 85 -0.03 -6.58 1.92
CA PRO A 85 -1.14 -5.66 2.14
C PRO A 85 -1.99 -6.05 3.38
N PRO A 86 -2.72 -5.12 4.00
CA PRO A 86 -3.64 -5.46 5.08
C PRO A 86 -4.73 -6.39 4.55
N GLY A 87 -4.99 -7.48 5.26
CA GLY A 87 -5.99 -8.46 4.84
C GLY A 87 -5.90 -9.72 5.68
N ARG A 88 -6.77 -10.69 5.35
CA ARG A 88 -6.72 -12.02 5.97
C ARG A 88 -5.88 -12.95 5.13
N TYR A 89 -5.04 -13.72 5.80
CA TYR A 89 -4.12 -14.65 5.15
C TYR A 89 -4.22 -16.03 5.77
N THR A 90 -4.13 -17.05 4.92
CA THR A 90 -3.89 -18.43 5.33
C THR A 90 -2.41 -18.75 5.13
N LEU A 91 -1.78 -19.31 6.15
CA LEU A 91 -0.42 -19.83 6.07
C LEU A 91 -0.46 -21.36 6.03
N THR A 92 0.24 -21.94 5.06
CA THR A 92 0.38 -23.38 4.91
C THR A 92 1.86 -23.73 4.89
N VAL A 93 2.29 -24.62 5.77
CA VAL A 93 3.65 -25.13 5.80
C VAL A 93 3.62 -26.59 5.36
N SER A 94 4.50 -26.95 4.43
CA SER A 94 4.65 -28.33 3.96
C SER A 94 6.12 -28.65 3.74
N LYS A 95 6.51 -29.89 4.02
CA LYS A 95 7.85 -30.40 3.72
C LYS A 95 7.67 -31.70 2.96
N GLN A 96 8.34 -31.84 1.81
CA GLN A 96 8.46 -33.13 1.16
C GLN A 96 9.60 -33.89 1.86
N GLY A 97 9.25 -34.98 2.54
CA GLY A 97 10.16 -35.80 3.34
C GLY A 97 9.40 -36.85 4.11
#